data_AF-A0A1H2X9W6-F1
#
_entry.id   AF-A0A1H2X9W6-F1
#
_cell.length_a   1.000
_cell.length_b   1.000
_cell.length_c   1.000
_cell.angle_alpha   90.00
_cell.angle_beta   90.00
_cell.angle_gamma   90.00
#
_symmetry.space_group_name_H-M   'P 1'
#
loop_
_entity.id
_entity.type
_entity.pdbx_description
1 polymer ?
#
loop_
_entity_poly.entity_id
_entity_poly.type
_entity_poly.pdbx_seq_one_letter_code
_entity_poly.pdbx_strand_id
1 'polypeptide(L)'
;MLMPFEVWKDDSPTRLTIVKVNHPVYLRLERCYFGLKRIMGQEPDEVVEEFIQTIREVLTIGYTQPLRDWTSTMGVDLPRLYQSIEDISQGYPDAAGSLSELRLLIEELERSPVTLVQAALEKFFLDGYLDRAGLKVEQAPFSFGVRFSKATPQIESSLTETELTTYCKSCSWKSLIREGSSVPLILGGPLKWHQPILRVPPAKRLVIIQPGWHAASLSQVDLFQTPTGRSIGMGAEAVRVDEEAVSLTVWEAPSSGWSQQPREEENSDETLEPPNHRSQTESGTSVSSTHKIKVLFKAGWRALDTGLQRVIIDQNKNVRIERIQSAEELSVGSSLALWEDGAENDIDLDEGAPEGWQKEMENWKKPLRKLQSQPYILERRLRELGAGSSANETNIKNWMEPSDIRVNAPRDLENDFRAVLRYAQIPEGCHRYYMDLVSRVRTAHRESGRDAVASRFETAVSDLESELKSGAFTDGAVFETHGFTFQIHEIHAVGMDFS
;
A
#
# COMPACT_ATOMS: atom_id res chain seq x y z
N MET A 1 14.60 5.62 -38.21
CA MET A 1 15.40 5.86 -36.99
C MET A 1 15.75 4.48 -36.47
N LEU A 2 17.02 4.17 -36.24
CA LEU A 2 17.39 2.90 -35.59
C LEU A 2 16.75 2.90 -34.20
N MET A 3 15.99 1.86 -33.87
CA MET A 3 15.43 1.69 -32.53
C MET A 3 16.58 1.74 -31.52
N PRO A 4 16.48 2.51 -30.44
CA PRO A 4 17.61 2.75 -29.55
C PRO A 4 18.06 1.50 -28.77
N PHE A 5 17.29 0.40 -28.78
CA PHE A 5 17.53 -0.78 -27.96
C PHE A 5 17.45 -2.08 -28.77
N GLU A 6 18.29 -3.07 -28.43
CA GLU A 6 18.27 -4.40 -29.03
C GLU A 6 17.00 -5.22 -28.72
N VAL A 7 16.23 -4.83 -27.69
CA VAL A 7 15.00 -5.50 -27.21
C VAL A 7 13.90 -5.57 -28.28
N TRP A 8 14.01 -4.76 -29.33
CA TRP A 8 13.04 -4.64 -30.41
C TRP A 8 13.40 -5.43 -31.67
N LYS A 9 14.22 -6.47 -31.54
CA LYS A 9 14.59 -7.35 -32.67
C LYS A 9 13.43 -8.22 -33.19
N ASP A 10 12.33 -8.34 -32.45
CA ASP A 10 11.08 -8.97 -32.89
C ASP A 10 9.91 -7.96 -33.03
N ASP A 11 8.99 -8.24 -33.94
CA ASP A 11 7.82 -7.39 -34.25
C ASP A 11 6.71 -7.46 -33.19
N SER A 12 6.95 -8.06 -32.02
CA SER A 12 5.90 -8.24 -31.01
C SER A 12 5.45 -6.91 -30.36
N PRO A 13 4.15 -6.77 -30.04
CA PRO A 13 3.65 -5.59 -29.36
C PRO A 13 4.20 -5.47 -27.93
N THR A 14 4.38 -4.24 -27.45
CA THR A 14 4.50 -4.00 -26.02
C THR A 14 3.17 -4.23 -25.33
N ARG A 15 3.19 -4.74 -24.11
CA ARG A 15 2.01 -4.84 -23.26
C ARG A 15 2.15 -3.86 -22.11
N LEU A 16 1.09 -3.10 -21.85
CA LEU A 16 1.00 -2.19 -20.73
C LEU A 16 -0.12 -2.66 -19.79
N THR A 17 0.25 -2.95 -18.55
CA THR A 17 -0.67 -3.27 -17.46
C THR A 17 -0.67 -2.11 -16.46
N ILE A 18 -1.85 -1.67 -16.04
CA ILE A 18 -2.00 -0.59 -15.05
C ILE A 18 -2.59 -1.16 -13.77
N VAL A 19 -1.78 -1.19 -12.71
CA VAL A 19 -2.19 -1.62 -11.37
C VAL A 19 -2.59 -0.39 -10.57
N LYS A 20 -3.82 -0.41 -10.03
CA LYS A 20 -4.38 0.70 -9.26
C LYS A 20 -4.33 0.39 -7.77
N VAL A 21 -3.72 1.27 -6.99
CA VAL A 21 -3.47 1.04 -5.57
C VAL A 21 -4.30 2.02 -4.75
N ASN A 22 -5.13 1.47 -3.87
CA ASN A 22 -5.87 2.27 -2.90
C ASN A 22 -5.08 2.32 -1.60
N HIS A 23 -4.50 3.50 -1.33
CA HIS A 23 -3.81 3.78 -0.08
C HIS A 23 -4.49 4.97 0.64
N PRO A 24 -5.19 4.73 1.76
CA PRO A 24 -6.06 5.72 2.39
C PRO A 24 -5.30 6.97 2.87
N VAL A 25 -4.10 6.81 3.43
CA VAL A 25 -3.26 7.95 3.87
C VAL A 25 -2.89 8.87 2.70
N TYR A 26 -2.38 8.32 1.60
CA TYR A 26 -2.03 9.10 0.40
C TYR A 26 -3.27 9.72 -0.28
N LEU A 27 -4.43 9.05 -0.25
CA LEU A 27 -5.67 9.62 -0.76
C LEU A 27 -6.09 10.85 0.06
N ARG A 28 -6.03 10.75 1.39
CA ARG A 28 -6.33 11.88 2.29
C ARG A 28 -5.31 13.01 2.10
N LEU A 29 -4.03 12.68 1.97
CA LEU A 29 -2.98 13.68 1.71
C LEU A 29 -3.20 14.41 0.38
N GLU A 30 -3.64 13.71 -0.65
CA GLU A 30 -3.94 14.32 -1.94
C GLU A 30 -5.16 15.24 -1.86
N ARG A 31 -6.21 14.82 -1.13
CA ARG A 31 -7.38 15.66 -0.84
C ARG A 31 -6.99 16.93 -0.07
N CYS A 32 -6.15 16.81 0.97
CA CYS A 32 -5.61 17.95 1.69
C CYS A 32 -4.87 18.91 0.76
N TYR A 33 -3.96 18.40 -0.07
CA TYR A 33 -3.21 19.22 -1.02
C TYR A 33 -4.12 19.98 -2.00
N PHE A 34 -5.09 19.32 -2.62
CA PHE A 34 -6.01 20.00 -3.55
C PHE A 34 -6.95 20.96 -2.83
N GLY A 35 -7.37 20.64 -1.59
CA GLY A 35 -8.13 21.53 -0.73
C GLY A 35 -7.36 22.81 -0.41
N LEU A 36 -6.14 22.68 0.10
CA LEU A 36 -5.25 23.79 0.41
C LEU A 36 -4.94 24.63 -0.84
N LYS A 37 -4.60 23.97 -1.95
CA LYS A 37 -4.35 24.66 -3.23
C LYS A 37 -5.57 25.46 -3.70
N ARG A 38 -6.79 24.96 -3.49
CA ARG A 38 -8.02 25.68 -3.86
C ARG A 38 -8.29 26.87 -2.96
N ILE A 39 -8.09 26.71 -1.64
CA ILE A 39 -8.33 27.77 -0.65
C ILE A 39 -7.29 28.89 -0.81
N MET A 40 -6.02 28.51 -0.97
CA MET A 40 -4.89 29.44 -0.90
C MET A 40 -4.39 29.90 -2.27
N GLY A 41 -4.75 29.20 -3.35
CA GLY A 41 -4.19 29.43 -4.69
C GLY A 41 -4.89 30.50 -5.52
N GLN A 42 -5.82 31.29 -4.95
CA GLN A 42 -6.47 32.38 -5.68
C GLN A 42 -5.54 33.60 -5.84
N GLU A 43 -4.74 33.93 -4.82
CA GLU A 43 -3.67 34.94 -4.84
C GLU A 43 -2.56 34.53 -3.85
N PRO A 44 -1.75 33.50 -4.15
CA PRO A 44 -0.76 33.01 -3.22
C PRO A 44 0.41 34.00 -3.12
N ASP A 45 0.84 34.32 -1.90
CA ASP A 45 2.15 34.94 -1.69
C ASP A 45 3.28 33.89 -1.87
N GLU A 46 4.53 34.35 -1.90
CA GLU A 46 5.70 33.49 -2.11
C GLU A 46 5.81 32.37 -1.06
N VAL A 47 5.38 32.64 0.18
CA VAL A 47 5.41 31.66 1.28
C VAL A 47 4.40 30.54 1.04
N VAL A 48 3.19 30.91 0.62
CA VAL A 48 2.14 29.96 0.23
C VAL A 48 2.57 29.13 -0.98
N GLU A 49 3.19 29.74 -1.99
CA GLU A 49 3.69 29.01 -3.15
C GLU A 49 4.77 27.99 -2.77
N GLU A 50 5.75 28.37 -1.94
CA GLU A 50 6.79 27.46 -1.43
C GLU A 50 6.18 26.30 -0.63
N PHE A 51 5.20 26.58 0.22
CA PHE A 51 4.51 25.59 1.03
C PHE A 51 3.70 24.59 0.17
N ILE A 52 2.88 25.08 -0.76
CA ILE A 52 2.10 24.24 -1.67
C ILE A 52 3.03 23.39 -2.54
N GLN A 53 4.15 23.95 -3.00
CA GLN A 53 5.16 23.19 -3.74
C GLN A 53 5.80 22.10 -2.88
N THR A 54 6.08 22.39 -1.60
CA THR A 54 6.60 21.39 -0.65
C THR A 54 5.60 20.23 -0.46
N ILE A 55 4.31 20.50 -0.25
CA ILE A 55 3.28 19.45 -0.13
C ILE A 55 3.15 18.64 -1.42
N ARG A 56 3.25 19.29 -2.58
CA ARG A 56 3.25 18.59 -3.87
C ARG A 56 4.43 17.62 -3.99
N GLU A 57 5.59 18.03 -3.52
CA GLU A 57 6.79 17.19 -3.47
C GLU A 57 6.59 16.02 -2.50
N VAL A 58 6.02 16.28 -1.31
CA VAL A 58 5.63 15.26 -0.33
C VAL A 58 4.78 14.18 -0.98
N LEU A 59 3.71 14.58 -1.68
CA LEU A 59 2.85 13.66 -2.42
C LEU A 59 3.59 12.91 -3.52
N THR A 60 4.42 13.62 -4.28
CA THR A 60 5.07 13.06 -5.47
C THR A 60 6.09 11.99 -5.10
N ILE A 61 6.90 12.28 -4.09
CA ILE A 61 8.02 11.44 -3.64
C ILE A 61 7.52 10.33 -2.74
N GLY A 62 6.55 10.64 -1.87
CA GLY A 62 6.02 9.68 -0.91
C GLY A 62 5.44 8.43 -1.55
N TYR A 63 4.97 8.49 -2.79
CA TYR A 63 4.58 7.27 -3.50
C TYR A 63 5.71 6.22 -3.56
N THR A 64 6.97 6.65 -3.65
CA THR A 64 8.12 5.79 -3.90
C THR A 64 9.16 5.78 -2.78
N GLN A 65 9.11 6.71 -1.83
CA GLN A 65 10.12 6.82 -0.76
C GLN A 65 9.51 7.09 0.62
N PRO A 66 9.99 6.42 1.68
CA PRO A 66 9.56 6.67 3.06
C PRO A 66 9.88 8.09 3.52
N LEU A 67 9.03 8.68 4.35
CA LEU A 67 9.16 10.09 4.80
C LEU A 67 10.48 10.38 5.52
N ARG A 68 10.95 9.42 6.34
CA ARG A 68 12.23 9.50 7.08
C ARG A 68 13.47 9.75 6.20
N ASP A 69 13.37 9.43 4.90
CA ASP A 69 14.50 9.52 3.96
C ASP A 69 14.48 10.82 3.14
N TRP A 70 13.52 11.72 3.36
CA TRP A 70 13.33 12.89 2.50
C TRP A 70 14.30 14.03 2.79
N THR A 71 14.69 14.21 4.05
CA THR A 71 15.64 15.27 4.43
C THR A 71 16.99 15.09 3.73
N SER A 72 17.47 13.84 3.62
CA SER A 72 18.73 13.51 2.95
C SER A 72 18.63 13.56 1.42
N THR A 73 17.45 13.25 0.87
CA THR A 73 17.28 13.07 -0.60
C THR A 73 16.88 14.37 -1.30
N MET A 74 16.09 15.22 -0.63
CA MET A 74 15.38 16.34 -1.26
C MET A 74 15.48 17.65 -0.47
N GLY A 75 16.08 17.65 0.72
CA GLY A 75 16.20 18.86 1.55
C GLY A 75 14.88 19.31 2.16
N VAL A 76 13.85 18.45 2.19
CA VAL A 76 12.62 18.71 2.92
C VAL A 76 12.92 18.59 4.42
N ASP A 77 12.88 19.73 5.10
CA ASP A 77 13.05 19.85 6.54
C ASP A 77 11.67 19.72 7.20
N LEU A 78 11.41 18.57 7.84
CA LEU A 78 10.13 18.27 8.49
C LEU A 78 9.79 19.29 9.60
N PRO A 79 10.70 19.62 10.53
CA PRO A 79 10.52 20.75 11.44
C PRO A 79 10.09 22.04 10.75
N ARG A 80 10.72 22.40 9.63
CA ARG A 80 10.33 23.60 8.86
C ARG A 80 8.94 23.46 8.27
N LEU A 81 8.57 22.28 7.75
CA LEU A 81 7.23 22.01 7.23
C LEU A 81 6.16 22.15 8.33
N TYR A 82 6.40 21.60 9.53
CA TYR A 82 5.49 21.77 10.66
C TYR A 82 5.36 23.24 11.07
N GLN A 83 6.46 23.99 11.10
CA GLN A 83 6.41 25.42 11.38
C GLN A 83 5.59 26.17 10.32
N SER A 84 5.79 25.85 9.03
CA SER A 84 4.99 26.45 7.95
C SER A 84 3.50 26.12 8.06
N ILE A 85 3.13 24.91 8.51
CA ILE A 85 1.73 24.55 8.78
C ILE A 85 1.13 25.49 9.85
N GLU A 86 1.85 25.71 10.95
CA GLU A 86 1.41 26.59 12.03
C GLU A 86 1.30 28.05 11.58
N ASP A 87 2.33 28.58 10.93
CA ASP A 87 2.37 29.96 10.46
C ASP A 87 1.23 30.24 9.47
N ILE A 88 1.00 29.32 8.54
CA ILE A 88 -0.07 29.44 7.54
C ILE A 88 -1.45 29.29 8.18
N SER A 89 -1.61 28.45 9.20
CA SER A 89 -2.89 28.28 9.88
C SER A 89 -3.39 29.56 10.55
N GLN A 90 -2.47 30.43 10.98
CA GLN A 90 -2.79 31.74 11.55
C GLN A 90 -3.21 32.74 10.46
N GLY A 91 -2.61 32.67 9.27
CA GLY A 91 -2.94 33.54 8.14
C GLY A 91 -4.19 33.12 7.35
N TYR A 92 -4.56 31.84 7.42
CA TYR A 92 -5.67 31.27 6.64
C TYR A 92 -6.61 30.44 7.53
N PRO A 93 -7.52 31.07 8.30
CA PRO A 93 -8.44 30.37 9.19
C PRO A 93 -9.32 29.33 8.46
N ASP A 94 -9.74 29.63 7.22
CA ASP A 94 -10.54 28.72 6.39
C ASP A 94 -9.77 27.46 5.98
N ALA A 95 -8.44 27.49 6.03
CA ALA A 95 -7.57 26.35 5.76
C ALA A 95 -7.22 25.54 7.03
N ALA A 96 -7.55 26.02 8.23
CA ALA A 96 -7.09 25.43 9.50
C ALA A 96 -7.44 23.95 9.63
N GLY A 97 -8.65 23.53 9.21
CA GLY A 97 -9.04 22.13 9.21
C GLY A 97 -8.19 21.26 8.28
N SER A 98 -7.89 21.74 7.07
CA SER A 98 -7.05 21.02 6.09
C SER A 98 -5.58 20.96 6.52
N LEU A 99 -5.09 22.01 7.19
CA LEU A 99 -3.74 22.10 7.74
C LEU A 99 -3.55 21.17 8.94
N SER A 100 -4.55 21.10 9.83
CA SER A 100 -4.58 20.14 10.94
C SER A 100 -4.60 18.70 10.42
N GLU A 101 -5.42 18.41 9.41
CA GLU A 101 -5.41 17.08 8.79
C GLU A 101 -4.07 16.77 8.11
N LEU A 102 -3.50 17.72 7.37
CA LEU A 102 -2.18 17.56 6.74
C LEU A 102 -1.11 17.21 7.79
N ARG A 103 -1.10 17.90 8.93
CA ARG A 103 -0.17 17.61 10.03
C ARG A 103 -0.31 16.17 10.52
N LEU A 104 -1.54 15.74 10.80
CA LEU A 104 -1.81 14.36 11.24
C LEU A 104 -1.37 13.32 10.21
N LEU A 105 -1.56 13.60 8.92
CA LEU A 105 -1.15 12.72 7.84
C LEU A 105 0.37 12.64 7.70
N ILE A 106 1.09 13.75 7.89
CA ILE A 106 2.56 13.75 7.90
C ILE A 106 3.06 12.91 9.08
N GLU A 107 2.50 13.11 10.28
CA GLU A 107 2.84 12.28 11.46
C GLU A 107 2.54 10.79 11.25
N GLU A 108 1.43 10.46 10.58
CA GLU A 108 1.08 9.08 10.20
C GLU A 108 2.09 8.49 9.22
N LEU A 109 2.52 9.26 8.22
CA LEU A 109 3.57 8.87 7.27
C LEU A 109 4.97 8.78 7.92
N GLU A 110 5.24 9.51 9.00
CA GLU A 110 6.50 9.37 9.75
C GLU A 110 6.53 8.04 10.51
N ARG A 111 5.37 7.63 11.05
CA ARG A 111 5.20 6.38 11.78
C ARG A 111 5.17 5.16 10.84
N SER A 112 4.71 5.33 9.60
CA SER A 112 4.65 4.25 8.61
C SER A 112 5.78 4.34 7.59
N PRO A 113 6.78 3.46 7.63
CA PRO A 113 7.87 3.46 6.64
C PRO A 113 7.43 2.91 5.28
N VAL A 114 6.23 2.34 5.15
CA VAL A 114 5.79 1.66 3.93
C VAL A 114 5.20 2.67 2.95
N THR A 115 5.77 2.72 1.75
CA THR A 115 5.29 3.59 0.67
C THR A 115 4.18 2.93 -0.12
N LEU A 116 3.40 3.73 -0.86
CA LEU A 116 2.35 3.21 -1.75
C LEU A 116 2.90 2.18 -2.74
N VAL A 117 4.04 2.49 -3.37
CA VAL A 117 4.66 1.59 -4.35
C VAL A 117 5.26 0.37 -3.67
N GLN A 118 5.89 0.51 -2.51
CA GLN A 118 6.44 -0.63 -1.78
C GLN A 118 5.34 -1.63 -1.41
N ALA A 119 4.26 -1.17 -0.79
CA ALA A 119 3.15 -2.06 -0.44
C ALA A 119 2.49 -2.67 -1.68
N ALA A 120 2.41 -1.91 -2.78
CA ALA A 120 1.91 -2.44 -4.03
C ALA A 120 2.83 -3.51 -4.60
N LEU A 121 4.15 -3.33 -4.54
CA LEU A 121 5.13 -4.33 -4.98
C LEU A 121 5.07 -5.59 -4.10
N GLU A 122 4.94 -5.43 -2.77
CA GLU A 122 4.73 -6.55 -1.84
C GLU A 122 3.51 -7.36 -2.26
N LYS A 123 2.35 -6.72 -2.46
CA LYS A 123 1.16 -7.43 -2.96
C LYS A 123 1.36 -8.00 -4.36
N PHE A 124 1.98 -7.23 -5.26
CA PHE A 124 2.17 -7.60 -6.65
C PHE A 124 3.00 -8.89 -6.78
N PHE A 125 4.06 -9.02 -6.00
CA PHE A 125 4.97 -10.17 -6.03
C PHE A 125 4.55 -11.32 -5.12
N LEU A 126 3.86 -11.06 -4.01
CA LEU A 126 3.57 -12.06 -2.99
C LEU A 126 2.12 -12.56 -3.00
N ASP A 127 1.17 -11.86 -3.62
CA ASP A 127 -0.26 -12.21 -3.55
C ASP A 127 -0.78 -12.77 -4.90
N GLY A 128 0.09 -13.40 -5.70
CA GLY A 128 -0.29 -14.06 -6.96
C GLY A 128 -0.77 -13.11 -8.08
N TYR A 129 -0.62 -11.79 -7.91
CA TYR A 129 -1.08 -10.81 -8.90
C TYR A 129 -0.26 -10.81 -10.20
N LEU A 130 0.97 -11.34 -10.17
CA LEU A 130 1.76 -11.54 -11.37
C LEU A 130 0.99 -12.35 -12.41
N ASP A 131 0.39 -13.47 -12.02
CA ASP A 131 -0.31 -14.37 -12.95
C ASP A 131 -1.51 -13.68 -13.59
N ARG A 132 -2.24 -12.85 -12.83
CA ARG A 132 -3.36 -12.02 -13.34
C ARG A 132 -2.86 -11.01 -14.37
N ALA A 133 -1.74 -10.34 -14.09
CA ALA A 133 -1.07 -9.45 -15.02
C ALA A 133 -0.39 -10.16 -16.23
N GLY A 134 -0.55 -11.49 -16.39
CA GLY A 134 0.09 -12.27 -17.45
C GLY A 134 1.62 -12.38 -17.32
N LEU A 135 2.12 -12.17 -16.10
CA LEU A 135 3.51 -12.25 -15.70
C LEU A 135 3.69 -13.48 -14.81
N LYS A 136 4.90 -14.03 -14.77
CA LYS A 136 5.21 -15.15 -13.86
C LYS A 136 6.39 -14.80 -12.99
N VAL A 137 6.44 -15.30 -11.76
CA VAL A 137 7.59 -15.12 -10.86
C VAL A 137 8.89 -15.63 -11.52
N GLU A 138 8.79 -16.68 -12.33
CA GLU A 138 9.90 -17.23 -13.14
C GLU A 138 10.51 -16.23 -14.14
N GLN A 139 9.81 -15.13 -14.46
CA GLN A 139 10.31 -14.05 -15.31
C GLN A 139 11.15 -13.02 -14.55
N ALA A 140 11.35 -13.22 -13.24
CA ALA A 140 12.27 -12.43 -12.44
C ALA A 140 13.72 -12.59 -12.92
N PRO A 141 14.57 -11.55 -12.76
CA PRO A 141 14.26 -10.29 -12.08
C PRO A 141 13.48 -9.31 -12.97
N PHE A 142 12.52 -8.61 -12.37
CA PHE A 142 11.84 -7.46 -12.95
C PHE A 142 12.75 -6.23 -12.86
N SER A 143 12.58 -5.26 -13.76
CA SER A 143 13.19 -3.93 -13.59
C SER A 143 12.21 -3.01 -12.87
N PHE A 144 12.67 -2.21 -11.90
CA PHE A 144 11.87 -1.16 -11.27
C PHE A 144 12.45 0.22 -11.65
N GLY A 145 11.68 1.00 -12.42
CA GLY A 145 12.14 2.26 -13.00
C GLY A 145 11.99 3.45 -12.04
N VAL A 146 13.13 3.95 -11.58
CA VAL A 146 13.22 5.11 -10.68
C VAL A 146 13.31 6.41 -11.48
N ARG A 147 12.31 7.27 -11.30
CA ARG A 147 12.21 8.55 -12.02
C ARG A 147 13.36 9.51 -11.69
N PHE A 148 13.65 9.66 -10.40
CA PHE A 148 14.67 10.57 -9.91
C PHE A 148 15.94 9.79 -9.61
N SER A 149 17.00 9.92 -10.41
CA SER A 149 18.22 9.12 -10.21
C SER A 149 18.83 9.28 -8.81
N LYS A 150 18.65 10.44 -8.17
CA LYS A 150 19.08 10.71 -6.79
C LYS A 150 18.36 9.85 -5.74
N ALA A 151 17.15 9.36 -6.06
CA ALA A 151 16.32 8.51 -5.21
C ALA A 151 16.66 7.01 -5.34
N THR A 152 17.51 6.63 -6.31
CA THR A 152 17.80 5.22 -6.62
C THR A 152 18.41 4.48 -5.41
N PRO A 153 19.42 5.01 -4.70
CA PRO A 153 20.02 4.30 -3.57
C PRO A 153 19.04 4.04 -2.41
N GLN A 154 18.14 4.99 -2.14
CA GLN A 154 17.14 4.85 -1.08
C GLN A 154 16.05 3.86 -1.48
N ILE A 155 15.64 3.87 -2.74
CA ILE A 155 14.70 2.86 -3.27
C ILE A 155 15.36 1.48 -3.23
N GLU A 156 16.64 1.37 -3.57
CA GLU A 156 17.40 0.12 -3.42
C GLU A 156 17.45 -0.36 -1.98
N SER A 157 17.68 0.55 -1.03
CA SER A 157 17.62 0.23 0.40
C SER A 157 16.24 -0.26 0.80
N SER A 158 15.18 0.45 0.42
CA SER A 158 13.79 0.08 0.71
C SER A 158 13.40 -1.28 0.09
N LEU A 159 13.79 -1.54 -1.15
CA LEU A 159 13.59 -2.85 -1.79
C LEU A 159 14.38 -3.96 -1.09
N THR A 160 15.57 -3.65 -0.55
CA THR A 160 16.39 -4.61 0.19
C THR A 160 15.77 -4.90 1.56
N GLU A 161 15.32 -3.86 2.28
CA GLU A 161 14.65 -3.95 3.58
C GLU A 161 13.36 -4.78 3.51
N THR A 162 12.70 -4.78 2.36
CA THR A 162 11.48 -5.55 2.09
C THR A 162 11.72 -6.89 1.43
N GLU A 163 12.99 -7.26 1.20
CA GLU A 163 13.37 -8.48 0.47
C GLU A 163 12.81 -8.54 -0.97
N LEU A 164 12.39 -7.41 -1.53
CA LEU A 164 11.87 -7.30 -2.89
C LEU A 164 12.99 -7.34 -3.95
N THR A 165 14.26 -7.18 -3.55
CA THR A 165 15.42 -7.27 -4.46
C THR A 165 15.62 -8.63 -5.11
N THR A 166 15.03 -9.70 -4.56
CA THR A 166 14.97 -11.02 -5.20
C THR A 166 14.06 -11.02 -6.44
N TYR A 167 13.04 -10.16 -6.45
CA TYR A 167 12.05 -10.09 -7.52
C TYR A 167 12.31 -8.93 -8.46
N CYS A 168 12.77 -7.77 -7.98
CA CYS A 168 12.98 -6.59 -8.80
C CYS A 168 14.33 -5.92 -8.55
N LYS A 169 14.90 -5.37 -9.63
CA LYS A 169 16.11 -4.56 -9.61
C LYS A 169 15.76 -3.13 -10.02
N SER A 170 16.08 -2.18 -9.16
CA SER A 170 16.01 -0.75 -9.45
C SER A 170 16.87 -0.36 -10.66
N CYS A 171 16.39 0.61 -11.41
CA CYS A 171 17.13 1.20 -12.52
C CYS A 171 16.68 2.64 -12.72
N SER A 172 17.61 3.55 -12.97
CA SER A 172 17.25 4.94 -13.23
C SER A 172 16.55 5.07 -14.58
N TRP A 173 15.61 6.01 -14.71
CA TRP A 173 15.01 6.32 -16.02
C TRP A 173 16.04 6.68 -17.07
N LYS A 174 17.11 7.37 -16.69
CA LYS A 174 18.20 7.71 -17.61
C LYS A 174 18.84 6.46 -18.21
N SER A 175 19.02 5.40 -17.41
CA SER A 175 19.52 4.11 -17.89
C SER A 175 18.48 3.42 -18.77
N LEU A 176 17.21 3.37 -18.35
CA LEU A 176 16.12 2.75 -19.13
C LEU A 176 15.92 3.40 -20.50
N ILE A 177 15.98 4.73 -20.58
CA ILE A 177 15.86 5.47 -21.84
C ILE A 177 17.06 5.23 -22.76
N ARG A 178 18.22 4.86 -22.21
CA ARG A 178 19.45 4.60 -22.97
C ARG A 178 19.56 3.16 -23.42
N GLU A 179 19.23 2.22 -22.56
CA GLU A 179 19.55 0.79 -22.72
C GLU A 179 18.31 -0.06 -22.97
N GLY A 180 17.12 0.44 -22.62
CA GLY A 180 15.91 -0.36 -22.52
C GLY A 180 15.99 -1.37 -21.36
N SER A 181 15.05 -2.30 -21.34
CA SER A 181 15.04 -3.45 -20.45
C SER A 181 14.53 -4.67 -21.20
N SER A 182 15.29 -5.76 -21.13
CA SER A 182 14.94 -7.06 -21.70
C SER A 182 13.97 -7.86 -20.82
N VAL A 183 13.79 -7.42 -19.57
CA VAL A 183 12.87 -8.02 -18.59
C VAL A 183 11.64 -7.13 -18.42
N PRO A 184 10.55 -7.61 -17.81
CA PRO A 184 9.39 -6.76 -17.55
C PRO A 184 9.78 -5.57 -16.66
N LEU A 185 9.28 -4.38 -17.00
CA LEU A 185 9.57 -3.14 -16.31
C LEU A 185 8.35 -2.65 -15.53
N ILE A 186 8.56 -2.38 -14.24
CA ILE A 186 7.58 -1.80 -13.33
C ILE A 186 7.93 -0.33 -13.12
N LEU A 187 6.92 0.53 -13.16
CA LEU A 187 7.03 1.97 -12.95
C LEU A 187 6.06 2.38 -11.83
N GLY A 188 6.56 3.13 -10.85
CA GLY A 188 5.76 3.67 -9.75
C GLY A 188 5.31 5.11 -9.99
N GLY A 189 4.04 5.38 -9.69
CA GLY A 189 3.42 6.70 -9.75
C GLY A 189 2.34 6.82 -10.82
N PRO A 190 1.69 7.99 -10.92
CA PRO A 190 0.66 8.27 -11.91
C PRO A 190 1.13 8.04 -13.34
N LEU A 191 0.32 7.35 -14.14
CA LEU A 191 0.55 7.06 -15.57
C LEU A 191 1.04 8.28 -16.38
N LYS A 192 0.45 9.44 -16.14
CA LYS A 192 0.82 10.72 -16.79
C LYS A 192 2.29 11.09 -16.62
N TRP A 193 2.95 10.67 -15.54
CA TRP A 193 4.37 10.94 -15.34
C TRP A 193 5.26 10.17 -16.31
N HIS A 194 4.80 9.00 -16.75
CA HIS A 194 5.56 8.08 -17.59
C HIS A 194 5.36 8.35 -19.08
N GLN A 195 4.42 9.23 -19.47
CA GLN A 195 4.18 9.58 -20.88
C GLN A 195 5.46 9.82 -21.70
N PRO A 196 6.49 10.55 -21.23
CA PRO A 196 7.70 10.77 -22.02
C PRO A 196 8.45 9.48 -22.38
N ILE A 197 8.50 8.51 -21.47
CA ILE A 197 9.19 7.22 -21.67
C ILE A 197 8.30 6.20 -22.37
N LEU A 198 6.97 6.34 -22.31
CA LEU A 198 6.03 5.48 -23.01
C LEU A 198 5.94 5.78 -24.53
N ARG A 199 6.42 6.95 -24.97
CA ARG A 199 6.55 7.28 -26.41
C ARG A 199 7.44 6.31 -27.16
N VAL A 200 8.49 5.83 -26.51
CA VAL A 200 9.34 4.74 -27.00
C VAL A 200 9.52 3.79 -25.81
N PRO A 201 8.61 2.82 -25.63
CA PRO A 201 8.60 1.96 -24.46
C PRO A 201 9.98 1.32 -24.26
N PRO A 202 10.58 1.45 -23.06
CA PRO A 202 11.90 0.88 -22.80
C PRO A 202 11.85 -0.64 -22.63
N ALA A 203 10.68 -1.26 -22.48
CA ALA A 203 10.51 -2.70 -22.29
C ALA A 203 9.28 -3.21 -23.04
N LYS A 204 9.30 -4.49 -23.43
CA LYS A 204 8.15 -5.18 -24.08
C LYS A 204 6.97 -5.43 -23.14
N ARG A 205 7.22 -5.50 -21.83
CA ARG A 205 6.18 -5.68 -20.81
C ARG A 205 6.36 -4.58 -19.78
N LEU A 206 5.32 -3.76 -19.64
CA LEU A 206 5.29 -2.62 -18.74
C LEU A 206 4.17 -2.80 -17.73
N VAL A 207 4.49 -2.54 -16.47
CA VAL A 207 3.53 -2.46 -15.37
C VAL A 207 3.62 -1.07 -14.78
N ILE A 208 2.49 -0.38 -14.66
CA ILE A 208 2.42 0.91 -13.99
C ILE A 208 1.63 0.73 -12.71
N ILE A 209 2.29 0.93 -11.58
CA ILE A 209 1.67 0.97 -10.26
C ILE A 209 1.32 2.42 -9.97
N GLN A 210 0.03 2.74 -10.01
CA GLN A 210 -0.45 4.09 -9.76
C GLN A 210 -1.51 4.13 -8.66
N PRO A 211 -1.74 5.28 -8.04
CA PRO A 211 -2.86 5.44 -7.12
C PRO A 211 -4.21 5.23 -7.81
N GLY A 212 -5.16 4.59 -7.14
CA GLY A 212 -6.43 4.18 -7.71
C GLY A 212 -7.36 5.33 -8.11
N TRP A 213 -7.14 6.50 -7.52
CA TRP A 213 -7.88 7.73 -7.81
C TRP A 213 -7.39 8.48 -9.05
N HIS A 214 -6.24 8.10 -9.63
CA HIS A 214 -5.82 8.66 -10.91
C HIS A 214 -6.55 8.00 -12.08
N ALA A 215 -7.00 8.85 -13.01
CA ALA A 215 -7.54 8.40 -14.28
C ALA A 215 -6.55 7.47 -14.99
N ALA A 216 -7.02 6.30 -15.41
CA ALA A 216 -6.27 5.44 -16.32
C ALA A 216 -6.49 5.82 -17.79
N SER A 217 -7.45 6.73 -18.05
CA SER A 217 -7.83 7.11 -19.41
C SER A 217 -6.64 7.73 -20.14
N LEU A 218 -6.19 7.02 -21.17
CA LEU A 218 -5.22 7.50 -22.14
C LEU A 218 -5.98 7.85 -23.40
N SER A 219 -5.77 9.06 -23.93
CA SER A 219 -6.05 9.23 -25.35
C SER A 219 -4.96 8.45 -26.10
N GLN A 220 -5.35 7.52 -26.97
CA GLN A 220 -4.39 6.74 -27.77
C GLN A 220 -3.46 7.64 -28.60
N VAL A 221 -3.88 8.88 -28.87
CA VAL A 221 -3.11 9.87 -29.62
C VAL A 221 -1.94 10.44 -28.79
N ASP A 222 -2.06 10.49 -27.46
CA ASP A 222 -1.09 11.15 -26.57
C ASP A 222 0.16 10.31 -26.26
N LEU A 223 0.08 8.98 -26.36
CA LEU A 223 1.18 8.09 -26.01
C LEU A 223 2.24 7.96 -27.10
N PHE A 224 1.87 8.07 -28.38
CA PHE A 224 2.68 7.57 -29.50
C PHE A 224 3.12 8.64 -30.51
N GLN A 225 2.95 9.91 -30.19
CA GLN A 225 3.46 10.99 -31.04
C GLN A 225 4.80 11.51 -30.52
N THR A 226 5.83 11.38 -31.36
CA THR A 226 7.04 12.17 -31.16
C THR A 226 6.73 13.66 -31.33
N PRO A 227 7.59 14.57 -30.84
CA PRO A 227 7.43 16.01 -31.05
C PRO A 227 7.29 16.45 -32.52
N THR A 228 7.58 15.54 -33.47
CA THR A 228 7.46 15.77 -34.92
C THR A 228 6.16 15.25 -35.53
N GLY A 229 5.21 14.78 -34.73
CA GLY A 229 3.94 14.19 -35.19
C GLY A 229 4.08 12.81 -35.85
N ARG A 230 5.29 12.24 -35.86
CA ARG A 230 5.56 10.89 -36.37
C ARG A 230 5.45 9.88 -35.23
N SER A 231 4.66 8.81 -35.43
CA SER A 231 4.75 7.60 -34.61
C SER A 231 6.00 6.84 -35.01
N ILE A 232 6.99 6.81 -34.11
CA ILE A 232 8.22 6.06 -34.33
C ILE A 232 8.07 4.71 -33.64
N GLY A 233 8.01 3.65 -34.44
CA GLY A 233 7.87 2.30 -33.92
C GLY A 233 6.45 2.02 -33.46
N MET A 234 5.75 1.29 -34.33
CA MET A 234 4.63 0.43 -33.99
C MET A 234 3.24 1.10 -33.92
N GLY A 235 2.33 0.66 -34.79
CA GLY A 235 0.98 1.21 -34.97
C GLY A 235 0.06 1.01 -33.75
N ALA A 236 -1.20 1.45 -33.86
CA ALA A 236 -2.19 1.38 -32.78
C ALA A 236 -2.37 -0.04 -32.16
N GLU A 237 -2.01 -1.11 -32.89
CA GLU A 237 -2.08 -2.49 -32.40
C GLU A 237 -0.90 -2.92 -31.53
N ALA A 238 0.11 -2.08 -31.42
CA ALA A 238 1.42 -2.51 -31.01
C ALA A 238 1.75 -2.21 -29.54
N VAL A 239 0.90 -1.43 -28.89
CA VAL A 239 0.78 -1.45 -27.45
C VAL A 239 -0.61 -1.97 -27.12
N ARG A 240 -0.70 -3.16 -26.55
CA ARG A 240 -1.95 -3.64 -25.96
C ARG A 240 -2.02 -3.11 -24.54
N VAL A 241 -3.03 -2.28 -24.29
CA VAL A 241 -3.38 -1.84 -22.94
C VAL A 241 -4.43 -2.82 -22.45
N ASP A 242 -4.00 -3.77 -21.64
CA ASP A 242 -4.92 -4.64 -20.92
C ASP A 242 -5.30 -3.84 -19.64
N GLU A 243 -6.44 -3.13 -19.69
CA GLU A 243 -6.97 -2.41 -18.53
C GLU A 243 -7.55 -3.40 -17.51
N GLU A 244 -6.70 -4.11 -16.80
CA GLU A 244 -7.11 -4.79 -15.58
C GLU A 244 -6.96 -3.83 -14.41
N ALA A 245 -8.07 -3.19 -14.02
CA ALA A 245 -8.15 -2.42 -12.79
C ALA A 245 -8.07 -3.35 -11.58
N VAL A 246 -6.88 -3.86 -11.31
CA VAL A 246 -6.57 -4.57 -10.08
C VAL A 246 -6.48 -3.52 -8.99
N SER A 247 -7.57 -3.34 -8.24
CA SER A 247 -7.60 -2.51 -7.04
C SER A 247 -6.88 -3.25 -5.91
N LEU A 248 -5.65 -2.83 -5.61
CA LEU A 248 -4.91 -3.28 -4.44
C LEU A 248 -5.23 -2.33 -3.28
N THR A 249 -6.16 -2.71 -2.41
CA THR A 249 -6.32 -2.04 -1.11
C THR A 249 -5.13 -2.43 -0.25
N VAL A 250 -4.22 -1.49 -0.01
CA VAL A 250 -2.92 -1.77 0.60
C VAL A 250 -2.96 -1.69 2.13
N TRP A 251 -3.96 -1.04 2.70
CA TRP A 251 -3.99 -0.74 4.13
C TRP A 251 -5.43 -0.69 4.66
N GLU A 252 -5.74 -1.53 5.64
CA GLU A 252 -6.90 -1.37 6.51
C GLU A 252 -6.41 -0.68 7.79
N ALA A 253 -7.00 0.46 8.14
CA ALA A 253 -6.54 1.27 9.26
C ALA A 253 -6.73 0.54 10.60
N PRO A 254 -5.86 0.77 11.60
CA PRO A 254 -6.20 0.46 12.98
C PRO A 254 -7.41 1.30 13.40
N SER A 255 -8.33 0.67 14.12
CA SER A 255 -9.63 1.21 14.49
C SER A 255 -9.55 2.45 15.39
N SER A 256 -10.60 3.26 15.25
CA SER A 256 -10.82 4.58 15.85
C SER A 256 -10.87 4.59 17.38
N GLY A 257 -9.82 5.11 18.02
CA GLY A 257 -9.97 6.01 19.16
C GLY A 257 -9.82 7.45 18.66
N TRP A 258 -10.24 8.46 19.41
CA TRP A 258 -10.14 9.90 19.07
C TRP A 258 -11.27 10.48 18.21
N SER A 259 -12.49 10.43 18.77
CA SER A 259 -13.41 11.56 18.65
C SER A 259 -14.32 11.67 19.87
N GLN A 260 -13.78 12.14 20.98
CA GLN A 260 -14.61 12.80 22.00
C GLN A 260 -13.85 13.99 22.57
N GLN A 261 -14.18 15.19 22.10
CA GLN A 261 -14.43 16.32 22.99
C GLN A 261 -15.54 17.20 22.38
N PRO A 262 -16.36 17.86 23.24
CA PRO A 262 -17.70 18.31 22.88
C PRO A 262 -17.72 19.71 22.28
N ARG A 263 -18.71 19.91 21.42
CA ARG A 263 -19.24 21.22 21.00
C ARG A 263 -19.77 21.96 22.22
N GLU A 264 -19.27 23.17 22.46
CA GLU A 264 -20.05 24.22 23.12
C GLU A 264 -20.82 25.01 22.07
N GLU A 265 -22.08 25.26 22.41
CA GLU A 265 -23.09 25.99 21.66
C GLU A 265 -22.74 27.47 21.57
N GLU A 266 -22.98 28.09 20.42
CA GLU A 266 -23.52 29.45 20.44
C GLU A 266 -24.38 29.73 19.19
N ASN A 267 -25.60 30.17 19.49
CA ASN A 267 -26.66 30.61 18.59
C ASN A 267 -26.23 31.80 17.73
N SER A 268 -26.70 31.86 16.48
CA SER A 268 -27.66 32.90 16.08
C SER A 268 -28.23 32.66 14.67
N ASP A 269 -29.55 32.82 14.61
CA ASP A 269 -30.44 33.01 13.47
C ASP A 269 -29.85 33.89 12.35
N GLU A 270 -30.07 33.50 11.08
CA GLU A 270 -30.98 34.24 10.20
C GLU A 270 -31.24 33.49 8.87
N THR A 271 -32.53 33.28 8.63
CA THR A 271 -33.23 32.82 7.42
C THR A 271 -32.80 33.50 6.12
N LEU A 272 -32.78 32.77 5.00
CA LEU A 272 -33.60 33.03 3.79
C LEU A 272 -33.41 31.94 2.71
N GLU A 273 -34.54 31.48 2.18
CA GLU A 273 -34.73 30.52 1.09
C GLU A 273 -34.47 31.14 -0.33
N PRO A 274 -34.46 30.32 -1.41
CA PRO A 274 -33.56 30.46 -2.56
C PRO A 274 -34.16 31.17 -3.79
N PRO A 275 -33.40 31.26 -4.91
CA PRO A 275 -34.02 31.05 -6.21
C PRO A 275 -33.30 29.96 -7.03
N ASN A 276 -34.12 29.00 -7.47
CA ASN A 276 -33.91 28.16 -8.64
C ASN A 276 -33.62 29.00 -9.89
N HIS A 277 -32.65 28.60 -10.72
CA HIS A 277 -32.88 28.38 -12.14
C HIS A 277 -31.82 27.48 -12.78
N ARG A 278 -32.33 26.41 -13.40
CA ARG A 278 -31.69 25.42 -14.27
C ARG A 278 -30.95 26.05 -15.46
N SER A 279 -29.84 25.43 -15.87
CA SER A 279 -29.57 24.80 -17.19
C SER A 279 -28.13 24.24 -17.14
N GLN A 280 -27.90 22.92 -17.11
CA GLN A 280 -27.61 22.06 -18.28
C GLN A 280 -26.50 22.66 -19.19
N THR A 281 -25.38 22.00 -19.51
CA THR A 281 -25.12 20.56 -19.68
C THR A 281 -23.62 20.34 -19.91
N GLU A 282 -23.12 19.16 -19.51
CA GLU A 282 -22.01 18.38 -20.14
C GLU A 282 -20.58 18.94 -19.96
N SER A 283 -19.53 18.14 -19.75
CA SER A 283 -19.29 16.72 -19.49
C SER A 283 -17.78 16.58 -19.24
N GLY A 284 -17.34 15.54 -18.52
CA GLY A 284 -15.91 15.19 -18.43
C GLY A 284 -15.42 14.80 -17.03
N THR A 285 -16.05 13.80 -16.45
CA THR A 285 -15.72 13.13 -15.18
C THR A 285 -14.38 12.38 -15.19
N SER A 286 -13.62 12.49 -14.10
CA SER A 286 -12.78 11.41 -13.54
C SER A 286 -12.16 11.83 -12.19
N VAL A 287 -12.90 11.65 -11.10
CA VAL A 287 -12.36 11.58 -9.73
C VAL A 287 -12.97 10.32 -9.11
N SER A 288 -12.17 9.28 -8.88
CA SER A 288 -12.63 8.12 -8.11
C SER A 288 -12.53 8.45 -6.62
N SER A 289 -13.55 9.15 -6.11
CA SER A 289 -13.88 9.18 -4.69
C SER A 289 -14.32 7.78 -4.27
N THR A 290 -13.74 7.20 -3.22
CA THR A 290 -14.46 6.15 -2.48
C THR A 290 -15.71 6.82 -1.93
N HIS A 291 -16.87 6.44 -2.47
CA HIS A 291 -18.15 6.99 -2.08
C HIS A 291 -18.42 6.54 -0.64
N LYS A 292 -19.01 7.42 0.18
CA LYS A 292 -19.49 7.02 1.50
C LYS A 292 -20.99 6.87 1.42
N ILE A 293 -21.50 5.81 2.04
CA ILE A 293 -22.92 5.59 2.21
C ILE A 293 -23.28 5.97 3.63
N LYS A 294 -24.35 6.75 3.80
CA LYS A 294 -24.90 7.05 5.12
C LYS A 294 -25.89 5.95 5.48
N VAL A 295 -25.67 5.27 6.60
CA VAL A 295 -26.57 4.23 7.09
C VAL A 295 -27.03 4.63 8.48
N LEU A 296 -28.34 4.64 8.69
CA LEU A 296 -28.94 4.90 9.98
C LEU A 296 -29.07 3.58 10.73
N PHE A 297 -28.29 3.46 11.80
CA PHE A 297 -28.48 2.44 12.82
C PHE A 297 -29.26 3.04 14.00
N LYS A 298 -29.67 2.21 14.97
CA LYS A 298 -30.35 2.70 16.19
C LYS A 298 -29.51 3.69 16.98
N ALA A 299 -28.19 3.50 16.98
CA ALA A 299 -27.23 4.40 17.62
C ALA A 299 -27.01 5.72 16.85
N GLY A 300 -27.60 5.87 15.66
CA GLY A 300 -27.51 7.06 14.82
C GLY A 300 -26.92 6.78 13.44
N TRP A 301 -26.77 7.86 12.66
CA TRP A 301 -26.16 7.81 11.34
C TRP A 301 -24.67 7.48 11.43
N ARG A 302 -24.23 6.50 10.65
CA ARG A 302 -22.82 6.19 10.41
C ARG A 302 -22.52 6.28 8.92
N ALA A 303 -21.30 6.69 8.61
CA ALA A 303 -20.78 6.64 7.26
C ALA A 303 -20.05 5.30 7.05
N LEU A 304 -20.40 4.58 5.99
CA LEU A 304 -19.71 3.37 5.57
C LEU A 304 -18.90 3.67 4.30
N ASP A 305 -17.64 3.23 4.29
CA ASP A 305 -16.80 3.30 3.09
C ASP A 305 -17.21 2.22 2.09
N THR A 306 -17.46 2.63 0.84
CA THR A 306 -17.74 1.70 -0.27
C THR A 306 -16.48 0.92 -0.69
N GLY A 307 -16.68 -0.28 -1.23
CA GLY A 307 -15.62 -1.14 -1.77
C GLY A 307 -14.93 -2.05 -0.77
N LEU A 308 -15.19 -1.90 0.53
CA LEU A 308 -14.72 -2.85 1.56
C LEU A 308 -15.67 -4.04 1.67
N GLN A 309 -15.12 -5.22 1.97
CA GLN A 309 -15.95 -6.38 2.29
C GLN A 309 -16.71 -6.13 3.60
N ARG A 310 -17.94 -6.61 3.65
CA ARG A 310 -18.84 -6.48 4.78
C ARG A 310 -19.63 -7.76 4.96
N VAL A 311 -19.90 -8.10 6.22
CA VAL A 311 -20.81 -9.18 6.58
C VAL A 311 -22.22 -8.60 6.65
N ILE A 312 -23.05 -8.96 5.69
CA ILE A 312 -24.45 -8.52 5.58
C ILE A 312 -25.35 -9.67 6.00
N ILE A 313 -26.30 -9.38 6.87
CA ILE A 313 -27.32 -10.31 7.35
C ILE A 313 -28.64 -9.89 6.72
N ASP A 314 -29.22 -10.72 5.87
CA ASP A 314 -30.51 -10.40 5.25
C ASP A 314 -31.69 -10.56 6.24
N GLN A 315 -32.90 -10.20 5.82
CA GLN A 315 -34.11 -10.32 6.64
C GLN A 315 -34.47 -11.79 6.98
N ASN A 316 -33.96 -12.75 6.20
CA ASN A 316 -34.12 -14.18 6.44
C ASN A 316 -32.98 -14.76 7.31
N LYS A 317 -32.09 -13.89 7.82
CA LYS A 317 -30.92 -14.22 8.62
C LYS A 317 -29.87 -15.05 7.89
N ASN A 318 -29.85 -15.00 6.56
CA ASN A 318 -28.71 -15.52 5.80
C ASN A 318 -27.57 -14.52 5.86
N VAL A 319 -26.36 -15.03 6.01
CA VAL A 319 -25.16 -14.21 6.10
C VAL A 319 -24.44 -14.26 4.75
N ARG A 320 -24.08 -13.08 4.24
CA ARG A 320 -23.33 -12.95 2.98
C ARG A 320 -22.14 -12.00 3.18
N ILE A 321 -21.02 -12.34 2.57
CA ILE A 321 -19.82 -11.51 2.57
C ILE A 321 -19.77 -10.82 1.21
N GLU A 322 -20.07 -9.52 1.18
CA GLU A 322 -20.16 -8.75 -0.06
C GLU A 322 -19.41 -7.44 0.04
N ARG A 323 -18.96 -6.91 -1.10
CA ARG A 323 -18.43 -5.55 -1.19
C ARG A 323 -19.56 -4.61 -1.54
N ILE A 324 -19.86 -3.69 -0.64
CA ILE A 324 -20.92 -2.70 -0.85
C ILE A 324 -20.38 -1.58 -1.76
N GLN A 325 -20.95 -1.42 -2.94
CA GLN A 325 -20.59 -0.38 -3.92
C GLN A 325 -21.48 0.86 -3.80
N SER A 326 -22.74 0.71 -3.39
CA SER A 326 -23.71 1.81 -3.28
C SER A 326 -24.76 1.59 -2.19
N ALA A 327 -25.47 2.65 -1.83
CA ALA A 327 -26.60 2.63 -0.91
C ALA A 327 -27.71 1.65 -1.32
N GLU A 328 -27.90 1.44 -2.62
CA GLU A 328 -28.98 0.62 -3.18
C GLU A 328 -28.81 -0.88 -2.89
N GLU A 329 -27.57 -1.31 -2.60
CA GLU A 329 -27.25 -2.70 -2.24
C GLU A 329 -27.60 -3.01 -0.77
N LEU A 330 -27.93 -1.98 0.02
CA LEU A 330 -28.36 -2.10 1.41
C LEU A 330 -29.88 -2.03 1.50
N SER A 331 -30.46 -3.04 2.16
CA SER A 331 -31.90 -3.10 2.40
C SER A 331 -32.23 -2.68 3.83
N VAL A 332 -33.26 -1.84 3.98
CA VAL A 332 -33.84 -1.53 5.30
C VAL A 332 -34.38 -2.82 5.93
N GLY A 333 -34.10 -3.04 7.21
CA GLY A 333 -34.42 -4.26 7.95
C GLY A 333 -33.40 -5.39 7.81
N SER A 334 -32.38 -5.25 6.95
CA SER A 334 -31.18 -6.09 7.01
C SER A 334 -30.26 -5.62 8.14
N SER A 335 -29.34 -6.47 8.59
CA SER A 335 -28.33 -6.10 9.59
C SER A 335 -26.92 -6.13 8.99
N LEU A 336 -26.04 -5.30 9.54
CA LEU A 336 -24.62 -5.26 9.22
C LEU A 336 -23.84 -5.78 10.43
N ALA A 337 -22.98 -6.79 10.24
CA ALA A 337 -22.04 -7.21 11.27
C ALA A 337 -20.67 -6.53 11.02
N LEU A 338 -20.31 -5.64 11.93
CA LEU A 338 -18.95 -5.07 12.01
C LEU A 338 -18.10 -6.08 12.77
N TRP A 339 -16.92 -6.44 12.29
CA TRP A 339 -16.06 -7.38 13.00
C TRP A 339 -14.71 -6.77 13.36
N GLU A 340 -14.14 -7.25 14.45
CA GLU A 340 -12.77 -6.99 14.87
C GLU A 340 -12.03 -8.32 14.99
N ASP A 341 -10.77 -8.34 14.56
CA ASP A 341 -9.88 -9.48 14.72
C ASP A 341 -9.22 -9.44 16.11
N GLY A 342 -9.46 -10.46 16.91
CA GLY A 342 -8.92 -10.64 18.24
C GLY A 342 -7.54 -11.30 18.19
N ALA A 343 -6.61 -10.82 19.01
CA ALA A 343 -5.21 -11.22 19.00
C ALA A 343 -4.99 -12.76 19.03
N GLU A 344 -4.24 -13.23 18.03
CA GLU A 344 -3.88 -14.63 17.73
C GLU A 344 -3.07 -15.32 18.84
N ASN A 345 -3.20 -16.65 18.97
CA ASN A 345 -2.13 -17.48 19.55
C ASN A 345 -1.92 -18.89 18.97
N ASP A 346 -2.77 -19.46 18.10
CA ASP A 346 -2.58 -20.85 17.62
C ASP A 346 -2.81 -21.01 16.11
N ILE A 347 -1.92 -20.44 15.28
CA ILE A 347 -1.86 -20.77 13.84
C ILE A 347 -0.62 -21.64 13.60
N ASP A 348 -0.84 -22.82 13.02
CA ASP A 348 0.25 -23.65 12.49
C ASP A 348 0.79 -22.99 11.22
N LEU A 349 2.02 -22.48 11.28
CA LEU A 349 2.65 -21.73 10.19
C LEU A 349 3.53 -22.62 9.31
N ASP A 350 3.66 -23.91 9.64
CA ASP A 350 4.57 -24.82 8.94
C ASP A 350 4.01 -25.32 7.59
N GLU A 351 2.72 -25.06 7.29
CA GLU A 351 2.10 -25.46 6.04
C GLU A 351 2.72 -24.70 4.85
N GLY A 352 3.22 -25.45 3.86
CA GLY A 352 3.89 -24.90 2.67
C GLY A 352 5.38 -24.56 2.84
N ALA A 353 5.94 -24.63 4.04
CA ALA A 353 7.37 -24.42 4.25
C ALA A 353 8.20 -25.59 3.67
N PRO A 354 9.42 -25.34 3.12
CA PRO A 354 10.27 -26.41 2.59
C PRO A 354 10.57 -27.50 3.62
N GLU A 355 10.43 -28.77 3.25
CA GLU A 355 10.66 -29.88 4.17
C GLU A 355 12.07 -29.83 4.80
N GLY A 356 12.13 -29.96 6.13
CA GLY A 356 13.39 -29.95 6.88
C GLY A 356 14.01 -28.56 7.09
N TRP A 357 13.31 -27.47 6.76
CA TRP A 357 13.81 -26.11 6.92
C TRP A 357 14.25 -25.80 8.37
N GLN A 358 13.56 -26.33 9.38
CA GLN A 358 13.88 -26.09 10.79
C GLN A 358 15.30 -26.60 11.10
N LYS A 359 15.65 -27.79 10.58
CA LYS A 359 16.96 -28.41 10.75
C LYS A 359 18.05 -27.59 10.06
N GLU A 360 17.77 -27.10 8.86
CA GLU A 360 18.71 -26.23 8.14
C GLU A 360 18.90 -24.89 8.88
N MET A 361 17.84 -24.26 9.37
CA MET A 361 17.96 -23.02 10.14
C MET A 361 18.77 -23.20 11.43
N GLU A 362 18.67 -24.38 12.05
CA GLU A 362 19.44 -24.71 13.24
C GLU A 362 20.95 -24.81 12.99
N ASN A 363 21.39 -25.04 11.76
CA ASN A 363 22.83 -25.08 11.42
C ASN A 363 23.53 -23.75 11.72
N TRP A 364 22.87 -22.61 11.45
CA TRP A 364 23.45 -21.28 11.71
C TRP A 364 23.01 -20.67 13.04
N LYS A 365 21.87 -21.08 13.60
CA LYS A 365 21.41 -20.60 14.92
C LYS A 365 22.18 -21.20 16.09
N LYS A 366 22.48 -22.50 16.04
CA LYS A 366 23.16 -23.20 17.15
C LYS A 366 24.51 -22.59 17.54
N PRO A 367 25.37 -22.13 16.60
CA PRO A 367 26.58 -21.40 16.94
C PRO A 367 26.36 -20.08 17.70
N LEU A 368 25.28 -19.34 17.40
CA LEU A 368 24.94 -18.08 18.09
C LEU A 368 24.65 -18.33 19.57
N ARG A 369 23.91 -19.41 19.88
CA ARG A 369 23.53 -19.79 21.24
C ARG A 369 24.72 -20.10 22.18
N LYS A 370 25.93 -20.29 21.64
CA LYS A 370 27.15 -20.40 22.47
C LYS A 370 27.42 -19.13 23.30
N LEU A 371 26.91 -17.98 22.87
CA LEU A 371 27.01 -16.70 23.57
C LEU A 371 25.64 -16.22 24.08
N GLN A 372 24.68 -17.12 24.31
CA GLN A 372 23.32 -16.74 24.74
C GLN A 372 23.30 -15.93 26.04
N SER A 373 24.22 -16.21 26.97
CA SER A 373 24.36 -15.46 28.23
C SER A 373 25.08 -14.12 28.09
N GLN A 374 25.68 -13.84 26.93
CA GLN A 374 26.48 -12.64 26.65
C GLN A 374 26.17 -12.07 25.24
N PRO A 375 24.90 -11.71 24.96
CA PRO A 375 24.46 -11.27 23.64
C PRO A 375 25.17 -9.99 23.17
N TYR A 376 25.58 -9.10 24.07
CA TYR A 376 26.38 -7.91 23.75
C TYR A 376 27.76 -8.23 23.13
N ILE A 377 28.38 -9.37 23.49
CA ILE A 377 29.64 -9.81 22.88
C ILE A 377 29.37 -10.30 21.46
N LEU A 378 28.27 -11.03 21.28
CA LEU A 378 27.85 -11.52 19.97
C LEU A 378 27.52 -10.35 19.04
N GLU A 379 26.80 -9.34 19.52
CA GLU A 379 26.56 -8.08 18.80
C GLU A 379 27.86 -7.46 18.28
N ARG A 380 28.84 -7.26 19.16
CA ARG A 380 30.13 -6.68 18.77
C ARG A 380 30.83 -7.51 17.69
N ARG A 381 30.85 -8.84 17.84
CA ARG A 381 31.46 -9.74 16.85
C ARG A 381 30.73 -9.72 15.50
N LEU A 382 29.40 -9.63 15.51
CA LEU A 382 28.62 -9.52 14.28
C LEU A 382 28.91 -8.19 13.57
N ARG A 383 29.02 -7.08 14.31
CA ARG A 383 29.43 -5.78 13.73
C ARG A 383 30.84 -5.81 13.15
N GLU A 384 31.79 -6.48 13.82
CA GLU A 384 33.15 -6.70 13.30
C GLU A 384 33.14 -7.53 11.98
N LEU A 385 32.11 -8.37 11.78
CA LEU A 385 31.89 -9.14 10.55
C LEU A 385 31.05 -8.42 9.49
N GLY A 386 30.67 -7.16 9.74
CA GLY A 386 29.93 -6.31 8.80
C GLY A 386 28.42 -6.22 9.03
N ALA A 387 27.91 -6.67 10.18
CA ALA A 387 26.50 -6.45 10.53
C ALA A 387 26.18 -4.95 10.70
N GLY A 388 24.98 -4.56 10.30
CA GLY A 388 24.42 -3.22 10.43
C GLY A 388 23.90 -2.90 11.83
N SER A 389 23.15 -1.79 11.94
CA SER A 389 22.61 -1.30 13.21
C SER A 389 21.45 -2.12 13.76
N SER A 390 20.80 -2.94 12.93
CA SER A 390 19.71 -3.84 13.32
C SER A 390 20.17 -5.05 14.12
N ALA A 391 21.47 -5.38 14.13
CA ALA A 391 22.07 -6.40 14.99
C ALA A 391 22.27 -5.91 16.43
N ASN A 392 21.19 -5.52 17.10
CA ASN A 392 21.18 -5.15 18.51
C ASN A 392 20.85 -6.35 19.42
N GLU A 393 21.11 -6.19 20.72
CA GLU A 393 20.90 -7.24 21.73
C GLU A 393 19.51 -7.91 21.67
N THR A 394 18.44 -7.13 21.49
CA THR A 394 17.06 -7.63 21.43
C THR A 394 16.86 -8.52 20.21
N ASN A 395 17.26 -8.04 19.03
CA ASN A 395 17.11 -8.80 17.79
C ASN A 395 17.97 -10.06 17.80
N ILE A 396 19.19 -9.99 18.34
CA ILE A 396 20.09 -11.14 18.47
C ILE A 396 19.48 -12.20 19.39
N LYS A 397 18.84 -11.81 20.50
CA LYS A 397 18.10 -12.75 21.36
C LYS A 397 17.02 -13.48 20.55
N ASN A 398 16.24 -12.76 19.76
CA ASN A 398 15.21 -13.36 18.91
C ASN A 398 15.83 -14.32 17.86
N TRP A 399 16.94 -13.93 17.22
CA TRP A 399 17.61 -14.78 16.21
C TRP A 399 18.19 -16.07 16.79
N MET A 400 18.51 -16.08 18.08
CA MET A 400 18.97 -17.26 18.80
C MET A 400 17.84 -18.22 19.17
N GLU A 401 16.58 -17.77 19.15
CA GLU A 401 15.45 -18.63 19.51
C GLU A 401 15.38 -19.85 18.59
N PRO A 402 15.08 -21.04 19.15
CA PRO A 402 15.04 -22.25 18.35
C PRO A 402 13.99 -22.16 17.23
N SER A 403 14.26 -22.86 16.13
CA SER A 403 13.43 -22.79 14.91
C SER A 403 12.13 -23.60 14.98
N ASP A 404 11.83 -24.19 16.13
CA ASP A 404 10.60 -24.95 16.41
C ASP A 404 9.36 -24.06 16.58
N ILE A 405 9.55 -22.74 16.73
CA ILE A 405 8.47 -21.79 16.98
C ILE A 405 8.27 -20.83 15.80
N ARG A 406 9.34 -20.22 15.26
CA ARG A 406 9.26 -19.21 14.17
C ARG A 406 10.56 -19.10 13.36
N VAL A 407 10.45 -18.53 12.15
CA VAL A 407 11.61 -18.09 11.34
C VAL A 407 12.20 -16.79 11.89
N ASN A 408 12.84 -16.88 13.05
CA ASN A 408 13.56 -15.76 13.64
C ASN A 408 14.96 -15.66 13.01
N ALA A 409 15.04 -14.99 11.85
CA ALA A 409 16.29 -14.62 11.18
C ALA A 409 16.42 -13.10 11.06
N PRO A 410 17.60 -12.54 10.77
CA PRO A 410 17.75 -11.13 10.43
C PRO A 410 16.88 -10.73 9.23
N ARG A 411 16.39 -9.48 9.21
CA ARG A 411 15.64 -8.92 8.07
C ARG A 411 16.60 -8.42 6.99
N ASP A 412 17.69 -7.78 7.39
CA ASP A 412 18.78 -7.45 6.47
C ASP A 412 19.57 -8.72 6.15
N LEU A 413 19.25 -9.34 5.00
CA LEU A 413 19.92 -10.56 4.56
C LEU A 413 21.36 -10.28 4.12
N GLU A 414 21.63 -9.10 3.59
CA GLU A 414 22.89 -8.80 2.89
C GLU A 414 24.02 -8.48 3.87
N ASN A 415 23.72 -7.74 4.94
CA ASN A 415 24.69 -7.38 5.97
C ASN A 415 24.53 -8.26 7.21
N ASP A 416 23.40 -8.17 7.91
CA ASP A 416 23.22 -8.82 9.21
C ASP A 416 23.22 -10.35 9.08
N PHE A 417 22.43 -10.90 8.16
CA PHE A 417 22.37 -12.35 8.02
C PHE A 417 23.66 -12.92 7.47
N ARG A 418 24.31 -12.23 6.52
CA ARG A 418 25.63 -12.64 6.05
C ARG A 418 26.67 -12.64 7.18
N ALA A 419 26.67 -11.64 8.05
CA ALA A 419 27.53 -11.60 9.23
C ALA A 419 27.22 -12.76 10.19
N VAL A 420 25.94 -13.09 10.39
CA VAL A 420 25.51 -14.27 11.16
C VAL A 420 26.01 -15.57 10.55
N LEU A 421 25.90 -15.74 9.23
CA LEU A 421 26.38 -16.93 8.52
C LEU A 421 27.90 -17.07 8.60
N ARG A 422 28.64 -15.96 8.50
CA ARG A 422 30.10 -15.92 8.72
C ARG A 422 30.46 -16.30 10.14
N TYR A 423 29.77 -15.76 11.13
CA TYR A 423 29.97 -16.09 12.54
C TYR A 423 29.71 -17.58 12.80
N ALA A 424 28.67 -18.13 12.18
CA ALA A 424 28.33 -19.55 12.22
C ALA A 424 29.28 -20.45 11.44
N GLN A 425 30.30 -19.89 10.78
CA GLN A 425 31.28 -20.59 9.96
C GLN A 425 30.65 -21.34 8.77
N ILE A 426 29.52 -20.82 8.26
CA ILE A 426 28.93 -21.33 7.03
C ILE A 426 29.81 -20.88 5.85
N PRO A 427 30.21 -21.80 4.95
CA PRO A 427 31.00 -21.45 3.76
C PRO A 427 30.29 -20.40 2.90
N GLU A 428 31.04 -19.42 2.38
CA GLU A 428 30.45 -18.32 1.59
C GLU A 428 29.67 -18.81 0.37
N GLY A 429 30.10 -19.91 -0.26
CA GLY A 429 29.36 -20.54 -1.37
C GLY A 429 27.97 -21.06 -1.00
N CYS A 430 27.68 -21.25 0.29
CA CYS A 430 26.37 -21.69 0.80
C CYS A 430 25.50 -20.53 1.29
N HIS A 431 26.01 -19.29 1.36
CA HIS A 431 25.26 -18.17 1.96
C HIS A 431 23.96 -17.89 1.23
N ARG A 432 24.00 -17.88 -0.11
CA ARG A 432 22.82 -17.66 -0.94
C ARG A 432 21.74 -18.71 -0.71
N TYR A 433 22.11 -19.97 -0.55
CA TYR A 433 21.16 -21.05 -0.23
C TYR A 433 20.37 -20.76 1.06
N TYR A 434 21.06 -20.32 2.12
CA TYR A 434 20.41 -19.99 3.40
C TYR A 434 19.53 -18.74 3.29
N MET A 435 19.96 -17.72 2.54
CA MET A 435 19.14 -16.53 2.27
C MET A 435 17.85 -16.90 1.55
N ASP A 436 17.96 -17.67 0.46
CA ASP A 436 16.81 -18.15 -0.32
C ASP A 436 15.90 -19.06 0.51
N LEU A 437 16.45 -19.84 1.44
CA LEU A 437 15.67 -20.64 2.38
C LEU A 437 14.89 -19.76 3.35
N VAL A 438 15.52 -18.75 3.99
CA VAL A 438 14.83 -17.82 4.90
C VAL A 438 13.67 -17.13 4.20
N SER A 439 13.88 -16.61 2.99
CA SER A 439 12.82 -15.94 2.22
C SER A 439 11.67 -16.89 1.90
N ARG A 440 11.95 -18.12 1.45
CA ARG A 440 10.90 -19.12 1.15
C ARG A 440 10.07 -19.48 2.37
N VAL A 441 10.71 -19.73 3.51
CA VAL A 441 9.97 -20.09 4.74
C VAL A 441 9.14 -18.90 5.22
N ARG A 442 9.67 -17.66 5.15
CA ARG A 442 8.89 -16.45 5.47
C ARG A 442 7.67 -16.29 4.58
N THR A 443 7.81 -16.51 3.27
CA THR A 443 6.69 -16.45 2.33
C THR A 443 5.65 -17.51 2.66
N ALA A 444 6.05 -18.76 2.86
CA ALA A 444 5.15 -19.85 3.23
C ALA A 444 4.38 -19.56 4.53
N HIS A 445 5.08 -19.12 5.59
CA HIS A 445 4.42 -18.77 6.86
C HIS A 445 3.42 -17.62 6.69
N ARG A 446 3.70 -16.63 5.83
CA ARG A 446 2.76 -15.53 5.55
C ARG A 446 1.53 -16.03 4.78
N GLU A 447 1.72 -16.91 3.81
CA GLU A 447 0.64 -17.54 3.05
C GLU A 447 -0.24 -18.39 3.97
N SER A 448 0.36 -19.31 4.72
CA SER A 448 -0.34 -20.15 5.71
C SER A 448 -1.08 -19.33 6.76
N GLY A 449 -0.46 -18.26 7.27
CA GLY A 449 -1.11 -17.34 8.21
C GLY A 449 -2.37 -16.70 7.62
N ARG A 450 -2.30 -16.25 6.36
CA ARG A 450 -3.46 -15.65 5.68
C ARG A 450 -4.56 -16.67 5.41
N ASP A 451 -4.21 -17.85 4.93
CA ASP A 451 -5.18 -18.91 4.63
C ASP A 451 -5.87 -19.39 5.92
N ALA A 452 -5.11 -19.52 7.02
CA ALA A 452 -5.66 -19.86 8.32
C ALA A 452 -6.61 -18.78 8.85
N VAL A 453 -6.25 -17.49 8.73
CA VAL A 453 -7.14 -16.38 9.11
C VAL A 453 -8.40 -16.36 8.25
N ALA A 454 -8.27 -16.53 6.93
CA ALA A 454 -9.41 -16.58 6.01
C ALA A 454 -10.34 -17.75 6.34
N SER A 455 -9.80 -18.95 6.54
CA SER A 455 -10.58 -20.14 6.92
C SER A 455 -11.26 -19.98 8.29
N ARG A 456 -10.57 -19.40 9.28
CA ARG A 456 -11.16 -19.06 10.58
C ARG A 456 -12.29 -18.04 10.43
N PHE A 457 -12.10 -17.02 9.59
CA PHE A 457 -13.13 -16.02 9.33
C PHE A 457 -14.36 -16.63 8.65
N GLU A 458 -14.17 -17.50 7.65
CA GLU A 458 -15.28 -18.22 7.01
C GLU A 458 -16.04 -19.10 8.01
N THR A 459 -15.32 -19.81 8.88
CA THR A 459 -15.93 -20.61 9.96
C THR A 459 -16.69 -19.72 10.95
N ALA A 460 -16.09 -18.58 11.34
CA ALA A 460 -16.69 -17.60 12.22
C ALA A 460 -17.99 -17.01 11.66
N VAL A 461 -18.02 -16.75 10.35
CA VAL A 461 -19.20 -16.28 9.63
C VAL A 461 -20.27 -17.38 9.55
N SER A 462 -19.87 -18.64 9.36
CA SER A 462 -20.80 -19.78 9.36
C SER A 462 -21.44 -20.01 10.73
N ASP A 463 -20.65 -19.90 11.80
CA ASP A 463 -21.13 -19.94 13.18
C ASP A 463 -22.10 -18.80 13.48
N LEU A 464 -21.76 -17.59 13.04
CA LEU A 464 -22.64 -16.43 13.16
C LEU A 464 -23.99 -16.69 12.47
N GLU A 465 -23.97 -17.24 11.25
CA GLU A 465 -25.19 -17.61 10.52
C GLU A 465 -26.03 -18.67 11.24
N SER A 466 -25.37 -19.69 11.79
CA SER A 466 -26.03 -20.75 12.58
C SER A 466 -26.69 -20.18 13.83
N GLU A 467 -25.98 -19.34 14.57
CA GLU A 467 -26.49 -18.68 15.77
C GLU A 467 -27.70 -17.82 15.40
N LEU A 468 -27.59 -16.98 14.37
CA LEU A 468 -28.66 -16.14 13.82
C LEU A 468 -29.94 -16.95 13.51
N LYS A 469 -29.80 -18.10 12.87
CA LYS A 469 -30.93 -18.97 12.54
C LYS A 469 -31.58 -19.60 13.79
N SER A 470 -30.81 -19.85 14.85
CA SER A 470 -31.29 -20.51 16.07
C SER A 470 -31.96 -19.58 17.09
N GLY A 471 -31.58 -18.28 17.12
CA GLY A 471 -31.99 -17.34 18.18
C GLY A 471 -32.73 -16.09 17.68
N ALA A 472 -33.36 -15.36 18.62
CA ALA A 472 -33.82 -14.00 18.36
C ALA A 472 -32.66 -13.03 18.64
N PHE A 473 -32.18 -12.33 17.61
CA PHE A 473 -31.10 -11.36 17.75
C PHE A 473 -31.68 -9.98 18.01
N THR A 474 -31.00 -9.24 18.88
CA THR A 474 -31.29 -7.82 19.14
C THR A 474 -30.21 -6.96 18.51
N ASP A 475 -30.62 -5.85 17.90
CA ASP A 475 -29.71 -4.81 17.43
C ASP A 475 -28.70 -4.40 18.53
N GLY A 476 -27.42 -4.38 18.17
CA GLY A 476 -26.29 -4.14 19.07
C GLY A 476 -25.70 -5.41 19.72
N ALA A 477 -26.19 -6.61 19.37
CA ALA A 477 -25.63 -7.87 19.85
C ALA A 477 -24.14 -8.01 19.45
N VAL A 478 -23.35 -8.57 20.36
CA VAL A 478 -21.95 -8.90 20.15
C VAL A 478 -21.82 -10.41 20.15
N PHE A 479 -21.19 -10.95 19.11
CA PHE A 479 -20.95 -12.38 18.92
C PHE A 479 -19.46 -12.63 18.76
N GLU A 480 -18.90 -13.48 19.61
CA GLU A 480 -17.47 -13.80 19.60
C GLU A 480 -17.28 -15.27 19.22
N THR A 481 -16.56 -15.52 18.13
CA THR A 481 -16.20 -16.88 17.72
C THR A 481 -14.89 -16.87 16.95
N HIS A 482 -14.10 -17.94 17.10
CA HIS A 482 -12.83 -18.13 16.38
C HIS A 482 -11.89 -16.92 16.41
N GLY A 483 -11.90 -16.15 17.51
CA GLY A 483 -11.09 -14.95 17.69
C GLY A 483 -11.64 -13.70 16.99
N PHE A 484 -12.81 -13.76 16.36
CA PHE A 484 -13.48 -12.58 15.79
C PHE A 484 -14.61 -12.12 16.70
N THR A 485 -14.76 -10.81 16.84
CA THR A 485 -15.88 -10.17 17.54
C THR A 485 -16.78 -9.48 16.53
N PHE A 486 -18.00 -9.99 16.31
CA PHE A 486 -19.01 -9.40 15.44
C PHE A 486 -20.00 -8.56 16.24
N GLN A 487 -20.11 -7.28 15.92
CA GLN A 487 -21.14 -6.38 16.41
C GLN A 487 -22.21 -6.17 15.36
N ILE A 488 -23.44 -6.60 15.66
CA ILE A 488 -24.55 -6.64 14.70
C ILE A 488 -25.42 -5.39 14.84
N HIS A 489 -25.67 -4.71 13.72
CA HIS A 489 -26.46 -3.49 13.68
C HIS A 489 -27.58 -3.55 12.65
N GLU A 490 -28.82 -3.31 13.06
CA GLU A 490 -29.97 -3.25 12.17
C GLU A 490 -30.00 -1.95 11.37
N ILE A 491 -30.21 -2.06 10.06
CA ILE A 491 -30.30 -0.92 9.14
C ILE A 491 -31.73 -0.36 9.17
N HIS A 492 -31.90 0.83 9.76
CA HIS A 492 -33.20 1.50 9.84
C HIS A 492 -33.47 2.45 8.67
N ALA A 493 -32.42 3.03 8.09
CA ALA A 493 -32.54 3.82 6.86
C ALA A 493 -31.20 3.83 6.12
N VAL A 494 -31.26 4.01 4.81
CA VAL A 494 -30.08 4.23 3.97
C VAL A 494 -30.22 5.61 3.33
N GLY A 495 -29.23 6.46 3.57
CA GLY A 495 -29.11 7.78 2.97
C GLY A 495 -28.37 7.68 1.64
N MET A 496 -28.62 8.65 0.75
CA MET A 496 -27.98 8.68 -0.57
C MET A 496 -26.45 8.70 -0.47
N ASP A 497 -25.81 8.13 -1.49
CA ASP A 497 -24.37 8.18 -1.69
C ASP A 497 -23.88 9.63 -1.66
N PHE A 498 -22.81 9.89 -0.91
CA PHE A 498 -22.16 11.19 -0.92
C PHE A 498 -20.66 11.02 -1.17
N SER A 499 -20.16 11.88 -2.05
CA SER A 499 -18.77 11.91 -2.54
C SER A 499 -17.82 12.59 -1.57
#